data_AF-A0A392SQ68-F1
#
_entry.id   AF-A0A392SQ68-F1
#
_cell.length_a   1.000
_cell.length_b   1.000
_cell.length_c   1.000
_cell.angle_alpha   90.00
_cell.angle_beta   90.00
_cell.angle_gamma   90.00
#
_symmetry.space_group_name_H-M   'P 1'
#
loop_
_entity.id
_entity.type
_entity.pdbx_description
1 polymer ?
#
loop_
_entity_poly.entity_id
_entity_poly.type
_entity_poly.pdbx_seq_one_letter_code
_entity_poly.pdbx_strand_id
1 'polypeptide(L)' 'TFSEYPPLGRFAVRDMRQTVAFGVIKAVEKKDPGGGRCNCSFKKK' A
#
# COMPACT_ATOMS: atom_id res chain seq x y z
N THR A 1 2.44 -5.14 12.47
CA THR A 1 2.18 -3.68 12.67
C THR A 1 3.29 -2.88 11.99
N PHE A 2 3.24 -1.53 11.88
CA PHE A 2 4.23 -0.72 11.14
C PHE A 2 5.70 -1.06 11.45
N SER A 3 6.01 -1.42 12.70
CA SER A 3 7.33 -1.83 13.15
C SER A 3 7.87 -3.10 12.49
N GLU A 4 6.98 -3.98 12.03
CA GLU A 4 7.32 -5.29 11.45
C GLU A 4 7.52 -5.21 9.93
N TYR A 5 6.75 -4.33 9.27
CA TYR A 5 6.88 -4.08 7.84
C TYR A 5 6.81 -2.57 7.53
N PRO A 6 7.92 -1.85 7.75
CA PRO A 6 8.01 -0.41 7.50
C PRO A 6 7.62 0.03 6.08
N PRO A 7 7.93 -0.71 5.00
CA PRO A 7 7.56 -0.27 3.65
C PRO A 7 6.09 -0.48 3.32
N LEU A 8 5.41 -1.44 3.94
CA LEU A 8 3.99 -1.74 3.68
C LEU A 8 3.04 -0.82 4.46
N GLY A 9 3.52 -0.19 5.53
CA GLY A 9 2.70 0.65 6.39
C GLY A 9 2.67 2.13 6.01
N ARG A 10 3.37 2.57 4.95
CA ARG A 10 3.45 3.98 4.51
C ARG A 10 2.60 4.19 3.28
N PHE A 11 1.67 5.14 3.35
CA PHE A 11 0.82 5.48 2.22
C PHE A 11 0.92 6.97 1.89
N ALA A 12 0.81 7.27 0.60
CA ALA A 12 0.70 8.63 0.09
C ALA A 12 -0.66 8.78 -0.56
N VAL A 13 -1.43 9.76 -0.10
CA VAL A 13 -2.70 10.16 -0.74
C VAL A 13 -2.36 11.20 -1.79
N ARG A 14 -2.74 10.92 -3.04
CA ARG A 14 -2.56 11.83 -4.17
C ARG A 14 -3.92 12.27 -4.65
N ASP A 15 -4.08 13.57 -4.84
CA ASP A 15 -5.15 14.12 -5.66
C ASP A 15 -4.52 14.81 -6.87
N MET A 16 -4.95 14.38 -8.05
CA MET A 16 -4.35 14.72 -9.34
C MET A 16 -2.82 14.57 -9.39
N ARG A 17 -2.10 15.69 -9.27
CA ARG A 17 -0.62 15.76 -9.34
C ARG A 17 0.01 16.15 -8.02
N GLN A 18 -0.78 16.35 -6.96
CA GLN A 18 -0.29 16.78 -5.66
C GLN A 18 -0.57 15.74 -4.58
N THR A 19 0.40 15.56 -3.69
CA THR A 19 0.25 14.71 -2.51
C THR A 19 -0.47 15.50 -1.44
N VAL A 20 -1.68 15.09 -1.10
CA VAL A 20 -2.56 15.77 -0.14
C VAL A 20 -2.26 15.34 1.30
N ALA A 21 -1.77 14.11 1.50
CA ALA A 21 -1.41 13.62 2.82
C ALA A 21 -0.41 12.44 2.78
N PHE A 22 0.32 12.28 3.89
CA PHE A 22 1.12 11.10 4.21
C PHE A 22 0.58 10.45 5.48
N GLY A 23 0.58 9.12 5.55
CA GLY A 23 0.11 8.42 6.75
C GLY A 23 0.75 7.06 6.97
N VAL A 24 0.58 6.58 8.20
CA VAL A 24 1.08 5.29 8.68
C VAL A 24 -0.08 4.44 9.18
N ILE A 25 -0.09 3.17 8.80
CA ILE A 25 -1.14 2.21 9.17
C ILE A 25 -0.88 1.69 10.59
N LYS A 26 -1.83 1.92 11.52
CA LYS A 26 -1.71 1.52 12.95
C LYS A 26 -2.23 0.11 13.23
N ALA A 27 -3.34 -0.28 12.61
CA ALA A 27 -3.96 -1.61 12.74
C ALA A 27 -4.40 -2.12 11.37
N VAL A 28 -4.38 -3.44 11.17
CA VAL A 28 -4.81 -4.10 9.94
C VAL A 28 -5.73 -5.26 10.31
N GLU A 29 -6.96 -5.23 9.83
CA GLU A 29 -7.84 -6.40 9.84
C GLU A 29 -7.56 -7.24 8.61
N LYS A 30 -7.20 -8.51 8.80
CA LYS A 30 -6.82 -9.42 7.72
C LYS A 30 -8.07 -10.15 7.22
N LYS A 31 -8.41 -9.96 5.94
CA LYS A 31 -9.45 -10.73 5.26
C LYS A 31 -8.87 -12.05 4.73
N ASP A 32 -9.68 -13.11 4.66
CA ASP A 32 -9.34 -14.39 4.02
C ASP A 32 -8.78 -14.17 2.59
N PRO A 33 -7.73 -14.91 2.20
CA PRO A 33 -7.03 -14.72 0.94
C PRO A 33 -7.86 -15.27 -0.23
N GLY A 34 -8.92 -14.54 -0.59
CA GLY A 34 -9.77 -14.84 -1.75
C GLY A 34 -9.50 -13.88 -2.91
N GLY A 35 -8.68 -14.33 -3.87
CA GLY A 35 -8.73 -13.92 -5.28
C GLY A 35 -8.27 -12.51 -5.65
N GLY A 36 -6.95 -12.32 -5.80
CA GLY A 36 -6.38 -11.13 -6.44
C GLY A 36 -5.90 -11.42 -7.86
N ARG A 37 -6.56 -10.87 -8.88
CA ARG A 37 -6.04 -10.86 -10.27
C ARG A 37 -4.77 -10.02 -10.35
N CYS A 38 -3.70 -10.57 -10.89
CA CYS A 38 -2.46 -9.86 -11.18
C CYS A 38 -2.40 -9.51 -12.67
N ASN A 39 -2.47 -8.21 -13.01
CA ASN A 39 -2.26 -7.71 -14.36
C ASN A 39 -1.24 -6.54 -14.35
N CYS A 40 -0.46 -6.51 -15.44
CA CYS A 40 0.42 -5.44 -15.92
C CYS A 40 1.81 -5.28 -15.26
N SER A 41 2.73 -6.14 -15.73
CA SER A 41 4.10 -5.80 -16.18
C SER A 41 5.10 -5.20 -15.18
N PHE A 42 5.81 -6.08 -14.47
CA PHE A 42 7.11 -5.76 -13.88
C PHE A 42 8.17 -5.62 -14.98
N LYS A 43 8.43 -4.39 -15.44
CA LYS A 43 9.60 -4.08 -16.27
C LYS A 43 10.70 -3.53 -15.36
N LYS A 44 11.57 -4.43 -14.88
CA LYS A 44 12.85 -4.05 -14.29
C LYS A 44 13.76 -3.54 -15.40
N LYS A 45 14.37 -2.38 -15.19
CA LYS A 45 15.53 -1.91 -15.96
C LYS A 45 16.79 -2.41 -15.26
#